data_AF-A0A1B2E256-F1
#
_entry.id   AF-A0A1B2E256-F1
#
_cell.length_a   1.000
_cell.length_b   1.000
_cell.length_c   1.000
_cell.angle_alpha   90.00
_cell.angle_beta   90.00
_cell.angle_gamma   90.00
#
_symmetry.space_group_name_H-M   'P 1'
#
loop_
_entity.id
_entity.type
_entity.pdbx_description
1 polymer ?
#
loop_
_entity_poly.entity_id
_entity_poly.type
_entity_poly.pdbx_seq_one_letter_code
_entity_poly.pdbx_strand_id
1 'polypeptide(L)'
;MIVKNEERFLERCLNSVKEIANEIIVVDTGSTDQTPQIAQAFGAKVHFTEWKNDFSLARNESLKHATGEYILVLDADEYIDPTSAHCFDELIKDVYFLNIKSVLRGGISTVHPVIRLFRNHIGFRFTGKIHEQILISESAGHSQEYSNITIHHDGYLREVIAEKNKEKRNLDILQAELQENETGFGLFNLGMQYKMMGEYEKAIEMYKKAFPLSIEYSYITKLISSMIQCHIELKQYENALIICSQAIEAYNSYTDLYYLQGQIYEALKYRNDAIKCFKKCLELGEVRNPELMTFYGVGSYMAFTSLASIQFERGELDKAVSNLKSALKINKKYMPAVKLMIDITKTLNSKDMISFISGMWEIESIDDLKEMIGVLYKLRHPALITYSEMYKHNVDNNIKVIMYLYDGQYQVAEDLWISDEYTFESEQETDLLLCGVLLGSKRTFNKFKASYSFDELGLEIIDRIIERKKFALSECAESLKDLFIDWFEKLIILREFELIDYFVETMPEYYLRFGFARHLYKHGFTDVAFQLIESCFRNLDRDGMVWIGECLKKEHNDAESLEFYQMALNQGITFNVLEDCYEIYLRNGEASKAEEMAHLMKRAVPTSEYAKSL
;
A
#
# COMPACT_ATOMS: atom_id res chain seq x y z
N MET A 1 -2.36 30.67 -9.68
CA MET A 1 -2.54 29.24 -10.03
C MET A 1 -2.72 29.09 -11.53
N ILE A 2 -2.43 27.91 -12.07
CA ILE A 2 -2.73 27.52 -13.46
C ILE A 2 -3.81 26.46 -13.48
N VAL A 3 -4.73 26.50 -14.45
CA VAL A 3 -5.87 25.58 -14.50
C VAL A 3 -6.16 25.09 -15.93
N LYS A 4 -6.74 23.89 -16.02
CA LYS A 4 -7.39 23.36 -17.21
C LYS A 4 -8.37 22.24 -16.84
N ASN A 5 -9.66 22.48 -17.02
CA ASN A 5 -10.72 21.52 -16.72
C ASN A 5 -10.69 20.97 -15.29
N GLU A 6 -10.72 21.86 -14.29
CA GLU A 6 -10.65 21.51 -12.86
C GLU A 6 -11.92 21.92 -12.09
N GLU A 7 -13.08 21.96 -12.76
CA GLU A 7 -14.37 22.37 -12.14
C GLU A 7 -14.69 21.58 -10.86
N ARG A 8 -14.26 20.32 -10.79
CA ARG A 8 -14.49 19.41 -9.66
C ARG A 8 -13.75 19.80 -8.38
N PHE A 9 -12.57 20.39 -8.49
CA PHE A 9 -11.68 20.62 -7.34
C PHE A 9 -11.52 22.09 -6.98
N LEU A 10 -11.65 22.96 -7.98
CA LEU A 10 -11.34 24.37 -7.85
C LEU A 10 -12.11 25.06 -6.72
N GLU A 11 -13.40 24.74 -6.55
CA GLU A 11 -14.23 25.34 -5.49
C GLU A 11 -13.66 25.08 -4.09
N ARG A 12 -13.18 23.86 -3.81
CA ARG A 12 -12.59 23.53 -2.51
C ARG A 12 -11.25 24.24 -2.31
N CYS A 13 -10.40 24.23 -3.34
CA CYS A 13 -9.12 24.94 -3.31
C CYS A 13 -9.34 26.42 -2.96
N LEU A 14 -10.22 27.11 -3.70
CA LEU A 14 -10.47 28.54 -3.51
C LEU A 14 -11.15 28.83 -2.16
N ASN A 15 -12.06 27.97 -1.70
CA ASN A 15 -12.64 28.10 -0.36
C ASN A 15 -11.59 28.04 0.75
N SER A 16 -10.52 27.24 0.61
CA SER A 16 -9.49 27.10 1.63
C SER A 16 -8.61 28.34 1.81
N VAL A 17 -8.57 29.22 0.80
CA VAL A 17 -7.73 30.44 0.81
C VAL A 17 -8.52 31.74 0.86
N LYS A 18 -9.85 31.72 0.80
CA LYS A 18 -10.68 32.94 0.71
C LYS A 18 -10.49 33.92 1.88
N GLU A 19 -10.15 33.40 3.06
CA GLU A 19 -9.90 34.23 4.26
C GLU A 19 -8.42 34.62 4.42
N ILE A 20 -7.54 34.08 3.56
CA ILE A 20 -6.08 34.24 3.63
C ILE A 20 -5.56 35.10 2.48
N ALA A 21 -6.04 34.85 1.26
CA ALA A 21 -5.58 35.52 0.05
C ALA A 21 -6.38 36.80 -0.22
N ASN A 22 -5.70 37.95 -0.24
CA ASN A 22 -6.33 39.22 -0.63
C ASN A 22 -6.55 39.35 -2.14
N GLU A 23 -5.83 38.56 -2.94
CA GLU A 23 -5.89 38.53 -4.39
C GLU A 23 -5.76 37.09 -4.89
N ILE A 24 -6.59 36.70 -5.86
CA ILE A 24 -6.55 35.39 -6.49
C ILE A 24 -6.31 35.58 -7.99
N ILE A 25 -5.20 35.02 -8.49
CA ILE A 25 -4.83 35.04 -9.91
C ILE A 25 -4.95 33.62 -10.48
N VAL A 26 -5.74 33.48 -11.54
CA VAL A 26 -5.94 32.23 -12.26
C VAL A 26 -5.52 32.42 -13.72
N VAL A 27 -4.61 31.58 -14.21
CA VAL A 27 -4.28 31.49 -15.63
C VAL A 27 -4.84 30.18 -16.19
N ASP A 28 -5.81 30.30 -17.08
CA ASP A 28 -6.45 29.20 -17.76
C ASP A 28 -5.71 28.86 -19.08
N THR A 29 -5.39 27.58 -19.28
CA THR A 29 -4.63 27.07 -20.43
C THR A 29 -5.51 26.38 -21.50
N GLY A 30 -6.80 26.67 -21.49
CA GLY A 30 -7.79 26.18 -22.45
C GLY A 30 -8.80 25.19 -21.84
N SER A 31 -9.44 25.57 -20.73
CA SER A 31 -10.59 24.85 -20.17
C SER A 31 -11.79 24.92 -21.12
N THR A 32 -12.56 23.84 -21.13
CA THR A 32 -13.80 23.63 -21.88
C THR A 32 -15.01 23.42 -20.97
N ASP A 33 -14.78 23.32 -19.66
CA ASP A 33 -15.77 23.15 -18.61
C ASP A 33 -16.01 24.48 -17.85
N GLN A 34 -16.66 24.41 -16.69
CA GLN A 34 -17.03 25.63 -15.93
C GLN A 34 -15.91 26.19 -15.05
N THR A 35 -14.66 25.74 -15.23
CA THR A 35 -13.51 26.16 -14.43
C THR A 35 -13.33 27.69 -14.40
N PRO A 36 -13.35 28.44 -15.52
CA PRO A 36 -13.21 29.89 -15.50
C PRO A 36 -14.34 30.60 -14.73
N GLN A 37 -15.57 30.12 -14.87
CA GLN A 37 -16.75 30.70 -14.25
C GLN A 37 -16.72 30.50 -12.73
N ILE A 38 -16.29 29.32 -12.28
CA ILE A 38 -16.08 29.03 -10.86
C ILE A 38 -15.01 29.98 -10.30
N ALA A 39 -13.85 30.10 -10.95
CA ALA A 39 -12.81 31.04 -10.52
C ALA A 39 -13.33 32.49 -10.38
N GLN A 40 -14.07 32.97 -11.38
CA GLN A 40 -14.67 34.32 -11.36
C GLN A 40 -15.67 34.52 -10.22
N ALA A 41 -16.48 33.50 -9.90
CA ALA A 41 -17.44 33.55 -8.81
C ALA A 41 -16.77 33.73 -7.43
N PHE A 42 -15.53 33.27 -7.29
CA PHE A 42 -14.67 33.48 -6.11
C PHE A 42 -13.90 34.81 -6.13
N GLY A 43 -14.17 35.69 -7.10
CA GLY A 43 -13.50 36.98 -7.23
C GLY A 43 -12.09 36.89 -7.83
N ALA A 44 -11.71 35.75 -8.43
CA ALA A 44 -10.41 35.61 -9.06
C ALA A 44 -10.29 36.44 -10.35
N LYS A 45 -9.10 37.00 -10.58
CA LYS A 45 -8.72 37.57 -11.87
C LYS A 45 -8.30 36.42 -12.79
N VAL A 46 -9.16 36.12 -13.77
CA VAL A 46 -8.93 35.03 -14.73
C VAL A 46 -8.29 35.57 -16.00
N HIS A 47 -7.12 35.02 -16.34
CA HIS A 47 -6.36 35.29 -17.55
C HIS A 47 -6.27 34.03 -18.41
N PHE A 48 -6.05 34.19 -19.70
CA PHE A 48 -5.97 33.06 -20.64
C PHE A 48 -4.60 33.04 -21.33
N THR A 49 -4.03 31.85 -21.47
CA THR A 49 -2.80 31.64 -22.23
C THR A 49 -2.87 30.36 -23.04
N GLU A 50 -2.14 30.30 -24.14
CA GLU A 50 -2.04 29.09 -24.96
C GLU A 50 -1.18 28.03 -24.25
N TRP A 51 -1.65 26.78 -24.22
CA TRP A 51 -0.86 25.66 -23.72
C TRP A 51 0.30 25.32 -24.66
N LYS A 52 1.54 25.51 -24.19
CA LYS A 52 2.77 25.33 -24.99
C LYS A 52 3.60 24.10 -24.60
N ASN A 53 2.97 23.09 -23.98
CA ASN A 53 3.66 21.92 -23.44
C ASN A 53 4.76 22.26 -22.41
N ASP A 54 4.54 23.33 -21.64
CA ASP A 54 5.48 23.83 -20.65
C ASP A 54 4.70 24.43 -19.47
N PHE A 55 4.71 23.72 -18.34
CA PHE A 55 4.02 24.16 -17.13
C PHE A 55 4.68 25.41 -16.52
N SER A 56 6.01 25.53 -16.62
CA SER A 56 6.72 26.69 -16.09
C SER A 56 6.32 27.98 -16.81
N LEU A 57 6.10 27.95 -18.13
CA LEU A 57 5.63 29.12 -18.88
C LEU A 57 4.26 29.59 -18.42
N ALA A 58 3.32 28.66 -18.23
CA ALA A 58 1.99 29.00 -17.72
C ALA A 58 2.05 29.53 -16.28
N ARG A 59 2.87 28.91 -15.42
CA ARG A 59 3.02 29.32 -14.01
C ARG A 59 3.67 30.70 -13.91
N ASN A 60 4.71 30.96 -14.69
CA ASN A 60 5.36 32.26 -14.80
C ASN A 60 4.46 33.34 -15.41
N GLU A 61 3.53 32.98 -16.31
CA GLU A 61 2.51 33.91 -16.78
C GLU A 61 1.62 34.37 -15.63
N SER A 62 1.24 33.47 -14.71
CA SER A 62 0.42 33.84 -13.55
C SER A 62 1.14 34.80 -12.59
N LEU A 63 2.47 34.68 -12.44
CA LEU A 63 3.26 35.57 -11.58
C LEU A 63 3.26 37.02 -12.06
N LYS A 64 3.11 37.28 -13.37
CA LYS A 64 3.11 38.65 -13.93
C LYS A 64 1.91 39.48 -13.50
N HIS A 65 0.81 38.82 -13.16
CA HIS A 65 -0.46 39.48 -12.80
C HIS A 65 -0.63 39.68 -11.29
N ALA A 66 0.25 39.08 -10.47
CA ALA A 66 0.18 39.15 -9.02
C ALA A 66 0.75 40.48 -8.48
N THR A 67 -0.02 41.15 -7.63
CA THR A 67 0.32 42.45 -7.04
C THR A 67 0.52 42.42 -5.52
N GLY A 68 0.15 41.31 -4.86
CA GLY A 68 0.34 41.11 -3.43
C GLY A 68 1.81 41.12 -2.99
N GLU A 69 2.06 41.40 -1.72
CA GLU A 69 3.41 41.37 -1.13
C GLU A 69 3.99 39.96 -1.09
N TYR A 70 3.14 38.96 -0.88
CA TYR A 70 3.49 37.55 -0.89
C TYR A 70 2.72 36.80 -1.97
N ILE A 71 3.36 35.80 -2.56
CA ILE A 71 2.78 34.89 -3.53
C ILE A 71 2.64 33.52 -2.88
N LEU A 72 1.40 33.05 -2.76
CA LEU A 72 1.07 31.66 -2.46
C LEU A 72 0.73 30.96 -3.78
N VAL A 73 1.46 29.89 -4.07
CA VAL A 73 1.23 29.04 -5.24
C VAL A 73 0.47 27.81 -4.81
N LEU A 74 -0.67 27.56 -5.46
CA LEU A 74 -1.49 26.36 -5.27
C LEU A 74 -1.94 25.81 -6.61
N ASP A 75 -2.01 24.49 -6.69
CA ASP A 75 -2.64 23.76 -7.79
C ASP A 75 -4.14 23.52 -7.45
N ALA A 76 -5.00 23.31 -8.45
CA ALA A 76 -6.47 23.31 -8.24
C ALA A 76 -7.00 22.13 -7.41
N ASP A 77 -6.23 21.06 -7.32
CA ASP A 77 -6.46 19.87 -6.50
C ASP A 77 -5.79 19.92 -5.12
N GLU A 78 -5.14 21.05 -4.79
CA GLU A 78 -4.57 21.35 -3.49
C GLU A 78 -5.53 22.20 -2.62
N TYR A 79 -5.43 22.10 -1.29
CA TYR A 79 -6.13 23.01 -0.37
C TYR A 79 -5.36 23.20 0.95
N ILE A 80 -5.46 24.39 1.55
CA ILE A 80 -4.81 24.69 2.84
C ILE A 80 -5.53 23.95 3.97
N ASP A 81 -4.76 23.30 4.85
CA ASP A 81 -5.31 22.72 6.08
C ASP A 81 -5.93 23.85 6.93
N PRO A 82 -7.20 23.74 7.36
CA PRO A 82 -7.87 24.78 8.13
C PRO A 82 -7.11 25.20 9.40
N THR A 83 -6.34 24.29 10.00
CA THR A 83 -5.52 24.57 11.18
C THR A 83 -4.29 25.43 10.87
N SER A 84 -3.89 25.54 9.60
CA SER A 84 -2.72 26.32 9.15
C SER A 84 -3.01 27.80 8.89
N ALA A 85 -4.28 28.25 8.93
CA ALA A 85 -4.67 29.61 8.56
C ALA A 85 -3.95 30.70 9.38
N HIS A 86 -3.79 30.48 10.70
CA HIS A 86 -3.10 31.41 11.60
C HIS A 86 -1.61 31.60 11.28
N CYS A 87 -0.98 30.68 10.55
CA CYS A 87 0.43 30.79 10.19
C CYS A 87 0.70 31.87 9.13
N PHE A 88 -0.34 32.45 8.52
CA PHE A 88 -0.22 33.50 7.51
C PHE A 88 -0.23 34.92 8.09
N ASP A 89 -0.53 35.08 9.39
CA ASP A 89 -0.70 36.40 10.02
C ASP A 89 0.63 37.14 10.27
N GLU A 90 1.75 36.41 10.38
CA GLU A 90 3.08 36.97 10.73
C GLU A 90 4.18 36.50 9.77
N LEU A 91 4.07 36.84 8.49
CA LEU A 91 5.11 36.55 7.50
C LEU A 91 6.26 37.56 7.59
N ILE A 92 7.46 37.08 7.96
CA ILE A 92 8.67 37.90 8.16
C ILE A 92 9.78 37.50 7.18
N LYS A 93 9.78 36.26 6.69
CA LYS A 93 10.80 35.73 5.79
C LYS A 93 10.47 36.03 4.33
N ASP A 94 11.47 35.89 3.48
CA ASP A 94 11.31 36.04 2.03
C ASP A 94 10.81 34.76 1.38
N VAL A 95 11.16 33.58 1.93
CA VAL A 95 10.87 32.28 1.35
C VAL A 95 10.37 31.32 2.41
N TYR A 96 9.26 30.65 2.10
CA TYR A 96 8.63 29.67 2.96
C TYR A 96 8.47 28.33 2.23
N PHE A 97 9.01 27.30 2.85
CA PHE A 97 8.73 25.92 2.47
C PHE A 97 7.48 25.45 3.20
N LEU A 98 6.46 25.03 2.44
CA LEU A 98 5.20 24.53 2.99
C LEU A 98 5.13 23.01 2.79
N ASN A 99 4.49 22.32 3.73
CA ASN A 99 4.35 20.87 3.68
C ASN A 99 3.22 20.47 2.72
N ILE A 100 3.54 19.83 1.60
CA ILE A 100 2.52 19.21 0.75
C ILE A 100 2.29 17.78 1.24
N LYS A 101 1.13 17.53 1.82
CA LYS A 101 0.65 16.22 2.26
C LYS A 101 -0.22 15.62 1.17
N SER A 102 0.27 14.58 0.50
CA SER A 102 -0.52 13.81 -0.47
C SER A 102 -1.04 12.53 0.19
N VAL A 103 -2.35 12.35 0.22
CA VAL A 103 -2.95 11.11 0.72
C VAL A 103 -2.93 10.06 -0.38
N LEU A 104 -2.20 8.97 -0.14
CA LEU A 104 -2.16 7.79 -0.99
C LEU A 104 -3.22 6.77 -0.54
N ARG A 105 -3.45 5.76 -1.38
CA ARG A 105 -4.32 4.64 -1.02
C ARG A 105 -3.82 3.90 0.23
N GLY A 106 -4.76 3.31 0.95
CA GLY A 106 -4.44 2.47 2.11
C GLY A 106 -4.02 3.23 3.38
N GLY A 107 -4.31 4.54 3.46
CA GLY A 107 -4.00 5.37 4.62
C GLY A 107 -2.55 5.83 4.68
N ILE A 108 -1.78 5.66 3.62
CA ILE A 108 -0.40 6.18 3.51
C ILE A 108 -0.46 7.64 3.11
N SER A 109 0.48 8.46 3.60
CA SER A 109 0.64 9.83 3.11
C SER A 109 2.10 10.12 2.86
N THR A 110 2.39 10.88 1.81
CA THR A 110 3.71 11.48 1.62
C THR A 110 3.66 12.92 2.10
N VAL A 111 4.76 13.39 2.69
CA VAL A 111 4.94 14.80 3.03
C VAL A 111 6.19 15.29 2.35
N HIS A 112 6.05 16.40 1.63
CA HIS A 112 7.14 17.01 0.88
C HIS A 112 7.13 18.53 1.07
N PRO A 113 8.16 19.11 1.69
CA PRO A 113 8.30 20.55 1.79
C PRO A 113 8.70 21.18 0.45
N VAL A 114 7.95 22.19 0.00
CA VAL A 114 8.21 22.88 -1.28
C VAL A 114 8.09 24.38 -1.08
N ILE A 115 8.90 25.14 -1.83
CA ILE A 115 8.71 26.59 -1.95
C ILE A 115 7.35 26.84 -2.62
N ARG A 116 6.35 27.18 -1.80
CA ARG A 116 5.00 27.50 -2.22
C ARG A 116 4.57 28.90 -1.77
N LEU A 117 5.30 29.51 -0.85
CA LEU A 117 5.05 30.86 -0.37
C LEU A 117 6.35 31.67 -0.39
N PHE A 118 6.33 32.83 -1.03
CA PHE A 118 7.51 33.70 -1.12
C PHE A 118 7.13 35.16 -1.34
N ARG A 119 8.01 36.07 -0.95
CA ARG A 119 7.85 37.52 -1.16
C ARG A 119 7.86 37.82 -2.65
N ASN A 120 6.92 38.63 -3.12
CA ASN A 120 6.82 39.05 -4.51
C ASN A 120 8.02 39.95 -4.89
N HIS A 121 8.27 40.08 -6.19
CA HIS A 121 9.29 40.97 -6.78
C HIS A 121 10.76 40.69 -6.39
N ILE A 122 11.07 39.56 -5.77
CA ILE A 122 12.47 39.13 -5.49
C ILE A 122 13.13 38.35 -6.64
N GLY A 123 12.41 38.14 -7.75
CA GLY A 123 12.96 37.63 -9.01
C GLY A 123 12.77 36.14 -9.29
N PHE A 124 12.09 35.40 -8.42
CA PHE A 124 11.84 33.96 -8.61
C PHE A 124 11.05 33.65 -9.88
N ARG A 125 11.45 32.55 -10.52
CA ARG A 125 10.77 31.97 -11.68
C ARG A 125 10.71 30.47 -11.56
N PHE A 126 9.65 29.89 -12.09
CA PHE A 126 9.55 28.45 -12.28
C PHE A 126 10.40 28.03 -13.48
N THR A 127 11.10 26.91 -13.34
CA THR A 127 11.90 26.28 -14.39
C THR A 127 11.56 24.80 -14.49
N GLY A 128 11.74 24.21 -15.67
CA GLY A 128 11.38 22.82 -16.01
C GLY A 128 10.05 22.73 -16.75
N LYS A 129 10.02 22.02 -17.89
CA LYS A 129 8.78 21.91 -18.71
C LYS A 129 7.71 21.09 -17.99
N ILE A 130 8.11 20.11 -17.19
CA ILE A 130 7.31 19.27 -16.28
C ILE A 130 8.02 19.22 -14.92
N HIS A 131 7.25 19.09 -13.83
CA HIS A 131 7.76 19.14 -12.44
C HIS A 131 8.47 20.46 -12.16
N GLU A 132 7.84 21.53 -12.63
CA GLU A 132 8.35 22.89 -12.56
C GLU A 132 8.50 23.35 -11.11
N GLN A 133 9.64 23.97 -10.83
CA GLN A 133 9.99 24.40 -9.48
C GLN A 133 10.77 25.70 -9.51
N ILE A 134 10.76 26.40 -8.37
CA ILE A 134 11.73 27.44 -8.06
C ILE A 134 12.98 26.73 -7.55
N LEU A 135 14.13 27.02 -8.14
CA LEU A 135 15.38 26.38 -7.75
C LEU A 135 15.82 26.91 -6.37
N ILE A 136 16.20 26.01 -5.45
CA ILE A 136 16.69 26.38 -4.11
C ILE A 136 17.93 27.28 -4.20
N SER A 137 18.75 27.13 -5.24
CA SER A 137 19.90 28.01 -5.48
C SER A 137 19.48 29.47 -5.69
N GLU A 138 18.30 29.73 -6.25
CA GLU A 138 17.77 31.09 -6.39
C GLU A 138 17.40 31.69 -5.03
N SER A 139 17.00 30.86 -4.05
CA SER A 139 16.63 31.33 -2.71
C SER A 139 17.82 31.52 -1.77
N ALA A 140 19.03 31.07 -2.11
CA ALA A 140 20.19 31.04 -1.21
C ALA A 140 20.63 32.41 -0.64
N GLY A 141 20.25 33.52 -1.28
CA GLY A 141 20.50 34.89 -0.82
C GLY A 141 19.37 35.52 0.02
N HIS A 142 18.28 34.79 0.25
CA HIS A 142 17.06 35.28 0.87
C HIS A 142 16.83 34.67 2.26
N SER A 143 16.07 35.35 3.12
CA SER A 143 15.69 34.78 4.41
C SER A 143 14.65 33.66 4.22
N GLN A 144 14.87 32.50 4.83
CA GLN A 144 14.05 31.30 4.61
C GLN A 144 13.47 30.73 5.91
N GLU A 145 12.34 30.06 5.80
CA GLU A 145 11.72 29.29 6.88
C GLU A 145 10.97 28.06 6.37
N TYR A 146 11.07 26.99 7.16
CA TYR A 146 10.27 25.79 6.98
C TYR A 146 9.03 25.92 7.86
N SER A 147 7.88 26.16 7.23
CA SER A 147 6.64 26.45 7.93
C SER A 147 5.89 25.18 8.32
N ASN A 148 5.07 25.28 9.36
CA ASN A 148 4.11 24.24 9.74
C ASN A 148 2.83 24.26 8.88
N ILE A 149 2.71 25.20 7.94
CA ILE A 149 1.60 25.25 7.01
C ILE A 149 1.56 23.96 6.19
N THR A 150 0.39 23.32 6.19
CA THR A 150 0.13 22.09 5.45
C THR A 150 -0.83 22.36 4.30
N ILE A 151 -0.45 21.89 3.12
CA ILE A 151 -1.27 21.83 1.91
C ILE A 151 -1.66 20.38 1.71
N HIS A 152 -2.95 20.07 1.64
CA HIS A 152 -3.43 18.74 1.27
C HIS A 152 -3.56 18.65 -0.25
N HIS A 153 -3.14 17.53 -0.82
CA HIS A 153 -3.18 17.26 -2.26
C HIS A 153 -3.92 15.95 -2.53
N ASP A 154 -5.05 16.05 -3.25
CA ASP A 154 -5.96 14.91 -3.50
C ASP A 154 -5.94 14.39 -4.95
N GLY A 155 -5.06 14.93 -5.79
CA GLY A 155 -4.97 14.58 -7.22
C GLY A 155 -4.75 13.10 -7.50
N TYR A 156 -4.20 12.35 -6.53
CA TYR A 156 -3.85 10.92 -6.63
C TYR A 156 -5.03 9.95 -6.50
N LEU A 157 -6.24 10.40 -6.13
CA LEU A 157 -7.43 9.54 -6.07
C LEU A 157 -8.06 9.26 -7.45
N ARG A 158 -7.56 9.86 -8.54
CA ARG A 158 -8.01 9.67 -9.92
C ARG A 158 -7.33 8.45 -10.57
N GLU A 159 -7.77 7.22 -10.26
CA GLU A 159 -7.31 6.05 -11.03
C GLU A 159 -8.28 5.65 -12.15
N VAL A 160 -7.66 5.16 -13.24
CA VAL A 160 -8.08 4.11 -14.18
C VAL A 160 -8.42 4.52 -15.62
N ILE A 161 -8.91 5.73 -15.96
CA ILE A 161 -9.28 6.02 -17.37
C ILE A 161 -8.47 7.16 -18.05
N ALA A 162 -7.82 8.04 -17.29
CA ALA A 162 -7.10 9.21 -17.86
C ALA A 162 -5.57 9.05 -17.99
N GLU A 163 -4.98 7.93 -17.58
CA GLU A 163 -3.53 7.80 -17.38
C GLU A 163 -2.73 7.55 -18.66
N LYS A 164 -3.18 6.69 -19.57
CA LYS A 164 -2.38 6.31 -20.76
C LYS A 164 -1.99 7.50 -21.65
N ASN A 165 -2.88 8.49 -21.79
CA ASN A 165 -2.58 9.70 -22.57
C ASN A 165 -1.67 10.69 -21.81
N LYS A 166 -1.79 10.75 -20.47
CA LYS A 166 -0.95 11.62 -19.63
C LYS A 166 0.47 11.10 -19.53
N GLU A 167 0.64 9.80 -19.29
CA GLU A 167 1.95 9.14 -19.19
C GLU A 167 2.75 9.30 -20.47
N LYS A 168 2.13 9.01 -21.62
CA LYS A 168 2.78 9.16 -22.92
C LYS A 168 3.18 10.62 -23.20
N ARG A 169 2.27 11.57 -22.96
CA ARG A 169 2.57 13.01 -23.12
C ARG A 169 3.74 13.45 -22.24
N ASN A 170 3.75 13.04 -20.97
CA ASN A 170 4.81 13.42 -20.04
C ASN A 170 6.16 12.82 -20.47
N LEU A 171 6.15 11.56 -20.90
CA LEU A 171 7.33 10.89 -21.43
C LEU A 171 7.89 11.62 -22.66
N ASP A 172 7.04 11.97 -23.63
CA ASP A 172 7.46 12.68 -24.85
C ASP A 172 8.09 14.05 -24.53
N ILE A 173 7.52 14.79 -23.57
CA ILE A 173 8.05 16.10 -23.15
C ILE A 173 9.41 15.95 -22.44
N LEU A 174 9.54 15.01 -21.50
CA LEU A 174 10.79 14.77 -20.77
C LEU A 174 11.91 14.30 -21.70
N GLN A 175 11.59 13.43 -22.66
CA GLN A 175 12.56 12.98 -23.66
C GLN A 175 13.01 14.12 -24.58
N ALA A 176 12.08 14.97 -25.03
CA ALA A 176 12.43 16.14 -25.83
C ALA A 176 13.29 17.15 -25.05
N GLU A 177 12.99 17.39 -23.77
CA GLU A 177 13.80 18.25 -22.89
C GLU A 177 15.23 17.72 -22.74
N LEU A 178 15.39 16.41 -22.53
CA LEU A 178 16.70 15.78 -22.39
C LEU A 178 17.51 15.71 -23.69
N GLN A 179 16.84 15.72 -24.86
CA GLN A 179 17.52 15.87 -26.15
C GLN A 179 18.11 17.28 -26.34
N GLU A 180 17.46 18.30 -25.79
CA GLU A 180 17.95 19.68 -25.83
C GLU A 180 19.07 19.90 -24.81
N ASN A 181 18.88 19.43 -23.57
CA ASN A 181 19.86 19.56 -22.49
C ASN A 181 19.70 18.44 -21.44
N GLU A 182 20.70 17.57 -21.34
CA GLU A 182 20.71 16.51 -20.33
C GLU A 182 21.10 17.08 -18.95
N THR A 183 20.20 16.98 -17.97
CA THR A 183 20.42 17.43 -16.60
C THR A 183 20.12 16.33 -15.60
N GLY A 184 20.74 16.38 -14.41
CA GLY A 184 20.46 15.42 -13.33
C GLY A 184 18.98 15.39 -12.95
N PHE A 185 18.33 16.56 -12.89
CA PHE A 185 16.91 16.68 -12.55
C PHE A 185 16.01 16.13 -13.66
N GLY A 186 16.32 16.41 -14.93
CA GLY A 186 15.59 15.84 -16.07
C GLY A 186 15.69 14.31 -16.12
N LEU A 187 16.89 13.76 -15.91
CA LEU A 187 17.11 12.30 -15.85
C LEU A 187 16.38 11.67 -14.66
N PHE A 188 16.41 12.32 -13.49
CA PHE A 188 15.65 11.88 -12.32
C PHE A 188 14.14 11.83 -12.61
N ASN A 189 13.58 12.88 -13.22
CA ASN A 189 12.16 12.94 -13.58
C ASN A 189 11.79 11.88 -14.64
N LEU A 190 12.65 11.64 -15.63
CA LEU A 190 12.46 10.56 -16.60
C LEU A 190 12.48 9.18 -15.91
N GLY A 191 13.36 8.98 -14.94
CA GLY A 191 13.39 7.78 -14.11
C GLY A 191 12.10 7.60 -13.30
N MET A 192 11.58 8.67 -12.70
CA MET A 192 10.29 8.65 -12.00
C MET A 192 9.14 8.27 -12.92
N GLN A 193 9.12 8.81 -14.16
CA GLN A 193 8.12 8.47 -15.16
C GLN A 193 8.19 6.99 -15.58
N TYR A 194 9.38 6.43 -15.82
CA TYR A 194 9.52 5.01 -16.12
C TYR A 194 9.08 4.13 -14.96
N LYS A 195 9.41 4.51 -13.72
CA LYS A 195 8.96 3.80 -12.52
C LYS A 195 7.43 3.76 -12.42
N MET A 196 6.75 4.89 -12.68
CA MET A 196 5.27 4.94 -12.68
C MET A 196 4.67 3.99 -13.73
N MET A 197 5.35 3.82 -14.87
CA MET A 197 4.94 2.89 -15.94
C MET A 197 5.33 1.42 -15.66
N GLY A 198 5.94 1.12 -14.51
CA GLY A 198 6.43 -0.23 -14.18
C GLY A 198 7.72 -0.65 -14.90
N GLU A 199 8.38 0.26 -15.61
CA GLU A 199 9.59 0.03 -16.39
C GLU A 199 10.85 0.22 -15.52
N TYR A 200 10.98 -0.62 -14.49
CA TYR A 200 11.94 -0.44 -13.39
C TYR A 200 13.41 -0.46 -13.84
N GLU A 201 13.79 -1.30 -14.81
CA GLU A 201 15.15 -1.34 -15.34
C GLU A 201 15.54 -0.03 -16.01
N LYS A 202 14.64 0.55 -16.83
CA LYS A 202 14.86 1.85 -17.48
C LYS A 202 14.94 2.95 -16.44
N ALA A 203 14.09 2.90 -15.41
CA ALA A 203 14.14 3.84 -14.29
C ALA A 203 15.51 3.82 -13.59
N ILE A 204 16.02 2.63 -13.26
CA ILE A 204 17.34 2.43 -12.64
C ILE A 204 18.46 2.99 -13.54
N GLU A 205 18.40 2.78 -14.86
CA GLU A 205 19.39 3.35 -15.79
C GLU A 205 19.42 4.89 -15.70
N MET A 206 18.25 5.53 -15.70
CA MET A 206 18.15 6.98 -15.60
C MET A 206 18.63 7.49 -14.24
N TYR A 207 18.26 6.82 -13.13
CA TYR A 207 18.74 7.19 -11.80
C TYR A 207 20.26 7.07 -11.67
N LYS A 208 20.87 6.04 -12.26
CA LYS A 208 22.33 5.88 -12.27
C LYS A 208 23.03 7.03 -13.01
N LYS A 209 22.47 7.48 -14.14
CA LYS A 209 22.98 8.65 -14.88
C LYS A 209 22.76 9.95 -14.11
N ALA A 210 21.61 10.10 -13.46
CA ALA A 210 21.25 11.28 -12.68
C ALA A 210 22.12 11.42 -11.41
N PHE A 211 22.42 10.32 -10.72
CA PHE A 211 23.10 10.31 -9.42
C PHE A 211 24.34 11.21 -9.32
N PRO A 212 25.38 11.08 -10.18
CA PRO A 212 26.57 11.93 -10.10
C PRO A 212 26.30 13.41 -10.35
N LEU A 213 25.21 13.74 -11.06
CA LEU A 213 24.77 15.11 -11.35
C LEU A 213 23.88 15.69 -10.24
N SER A 214 23.49 14.88 -9.26
CA SER A 214 22.43 15.19 -8.30
C SER A 214 22.93 15.34 -6.86
N ILE A 215 24.21 15.08 -6.58
CA ILE A 215 24.78 14.97 -5.22
C ILE A 215 24.50 16.22 -4.35
N GLU A 216 24.52 17.40 -4.96
CA GLU A 216 24.34 18.69 -4.26
C GLU A 216 22.86 19.14 -4.20
N TYR A 217 21.93 18.35 -4.70
CA TYR A 217 20.52 18.74 -4.82
C TYR A 217 19.64 18.00 -3.82
N SER A 218 18.60 18.67 -3.32
CA SER A 218 17.67 18.14 -2.31
C SER A 218 16.95 16.85 -2.73
N TYR A 219 16.74 16.64 -4.03
CA TYR A 219 16.07 15.43 -4.54
C TYR A 219 16.95 14.17 -4.52
N ILE A 220 18.23 14.26 -4.13
CA ILE A 220 19.16 13.12 -4.12
C ILE A 220 18.66 11.94 -3.29
N THR A 221 18.10 12.19 -2.11
CA THR A 221 17.57 11.13 -1.22
C THR A 221 16.31 10.49 -1.80
N LYS A 222 15.52 11.24 -2.58
CA LYS A 222 14.39 10.70 -3.32
C LYS A 222 14.83 9.86 -4.52
N LEU A 223 15.87 10.28 -5.23
CA LEU A 223 16.50 9.50 -6.30
C LEU A 223 16.99 8.16 -5.75
N ILE A 224 17.78 8.19 -4.67
CA ILE A 224 18.33 6.98 -4.03
C ILE A 224 17.21 6.05 -3.57
N SER A 225 16.24 6.56 -2.80
CA SER A 225 15.13 5.73 -2.32
C SER A 225 14.27 5.17 -3.46
N SER A 226 14.07 5.93 -4.55
CA SER A 226 13.34 5.44 -5.73
C SER A 226 14.11 4.37 -6.49
N MET A 227 15.44 4.47 -6.58
CA MET A 227 16.30 3.44 -7.16
C MET A 227 16.29 2.15 -6.31
N ILE A 228 16.35 2.27 -4.97
CA ILE A 228 16.22 1.12 -4.05
C ILE A 228 14.87 0.43 -4.25
N GLN A 229 13.78 1.21 -4.31
CA GLN A 229 12.43 0.66 -4.54
C GLN A 229 12.34 -0.09 -5.88
N CYS A 230 12.93 0.43 -6.96
CA CYS A 230 12.96 -0.29 -8.24
C CYS A 230 13.70 -1.64 -8.13
N HIS A 231 14.81 -1.71 -7.38
CA HIS A 231 15.48 -2.98 -7.12
C HIS A 231 14.62 -3.95 -6.30
N ILE A 232 13.83 -3.45 -5.33
CA ILE A 232 12.88 -4.26 -4.55
C ILE A 232 11.79 -4.85 -5.46
N GLU A 233 11.20 -4.05 -6.35
CA GLU A 233 10.17 -4.50 -7.30
C GLU A 233 10.71 -5.58 -8.26
N LEU A 234 11.98 -5.44 -8.68
CA LEU A 234 12.69 -6.43 -9.49
C LEU A 234 13.20 -7.64 -8.68
N LYS A 235 12.90 -7.72 -7.37
CA LYS A 235 13.37 -8.75 -6.44
C LYS A 235 14.91 -8.85 -6.35
N GLN A 236 15.61 -7.78 -6.70
CA GLN A 236 17.07 -7.66 -6.65
C GLN A 236 17.52 -7.19 -5.26
N TYR A 237 17.16 -7.95 -4.23
CA TYR A 237 17.30 -7.56 -2.83
C TYR A 237 18.74 -7.31 -2.39
N GLU A 238 19.72 -8.07 -2.89
CA GLU A 238 21.13 -7.87 -2.56
C GLU A 238 21.65 -6.50 -3.05
N ASN A 239 21.33 -6.14 -4.30
CA ASN A 239 21.67 -4.82 -4.85
C ASN A 239 20.99 -3.71 -4.06
N ALA A 240 19.71 -3.91 -3.72
CA ALA A 240 18.95 -2.97 -2.90
C ALA A 240 19.62 -2.75 -1.53
N LEU A 241 20.05 -3.82 -0.84
CA LEU A 241 20.76 -3.73 0.45
C LEU A 241 22.09 -2.99 0.32
N ILE A 242 22.89 -3.26 -0.72
CA ILE A 242 24.18 -2.59 -0.91
C ILE A 242 23.98 -1.08 -1.02
N ILE A 243 23.06 -0.65 -1.91
CA ILE A 243 22.74 0.77 -2.12
C ILE A 243 22.18 1.37 -0.83
N CYS A 244 21.27 0.67 -0.16
CA CYS A 244 20.63 1.16 1.06
C CYS A 244 21.63 1.34 2.20
N SER A 245 22.54 0.39 2.41
CA SER A 245 23.57 0.48 3.46
C SER A 245 24.52 1.65 3.19
N GLN A 246 24.97 1.85 1.95
CA GLN A 246 25.78 3.02 1.57
C GLN A 246 25.03 4.34 1.77
N ALA A 247 23.73 4.37 1.44
CA ALA A 247 22.91 5.55 1.67
C ALA A 247 22.73 5.86 3.16
N ILE A 248 22.57 4.83 4.00
CA ILE A 248 22.47 4.99 5.46
C ILE A 248 23.76 5.57 6.06
N GLU A 249 24.93 5.18 5.55
CA GLU A 249 26.21 5.78 5.97
C GLU A 249 26.24 7.30 5.71
N ALA A 250 25.71 7.74 4.56
CA ALA A 250 25.65 9.15 4.19
C ALA A 250 24.51 9.93 4.88
N TYR A 251 23.35 9.29 5.10
CA TYR A 251 22.12 9.91 5.58
C TYR A 251 21.55 9.17 6.81
N ASN A 252 22.36 9.01 7.85
CA ASN A 252 22.04 8.18 9.03
C ASN A 252 20.85 8.66 9.89
N SER A 253 20.34 9.87 9.66
CA SER A 253 19.13 10.39 10.32
C SER A 253 17.87 10.26 9.47
N TYR A 254 17.98 9.73 8.25
CA TYR A 254 16.87 9.60 7.32
C TYR A 254 16.12 8.29 7.52
N THR A 255 15.00 8.36 8.26
CA THR A 255 14.19 7.22 8.70
C THR A 255 13.73 6.30 7.55
N ASP A 256 13.36 6.86 6.38
CA ASP A 256 12.88 6.07 5.24
C ASP A 256 13.90 5.01 4.76
N LEU A 257 15.21 5.30 4.85
CA LEU A 257 16.23 4.33 4.44
C LEU A 257 16.26 3.12 5.37
N TYR A 258 16.12 3.32 6.68
CA TYR A 258 16.00 2.22 7.63
C TYR A 258 14.71 1.43 7.41
N TYR A 259 13.60 2.11 7.07
CA TYR A 259 12.36 1.43 6.77
C TYR A 259 12.49 0.55 5.51
N LEU A 260 13.07 1.09 4.43
CA LEU A 260 13.36 0.33 3.20
C LEU A 260 14.29 -0.85 3.47
N GLN A 261 15.34 -0.66 4.27
CA GLN A 261 16.25 -1.74 4.65
C GLN A 261 15.50 -2.86 5.41
N GLY A 262 14.62 -2.48 6.34
CA GLY A 262 13.76 -3.41 7.07
C GLY A 262 12.84 -4.20 6.15
N GLN A 263 12.22 -3.55 5.16
CA GLN A 263 11.39 -4.22 4.15
C GLN A 263 12.20 -5.21 3.30
N ILE A 264 13.43 -4.84 2.91
CA ILE A 264 14.30 -5.75 2.16
C ILE A 264 14.67 -6.97 3.00
N TYR A 265 15.02 -6.77 4.28
CA TYR A 265 15.28 -7.88 5.19
C TYR A 265 14.05 -8.75 5.44
N GLU A 266 12.86 -8.17 5.55
CA GLU A 266 11.60 -8.92 5.67
C GLU A 266 11.34 -9.78 4.42
N ALA A 267 11.56 -9.23 3.21
CA ALA A 267 11.44 -9.97 1.96
C ALA A 267 12.45 -11.14 1.86
N LEU A 268 13.66 -10.95 2.39
CA LEU A 268 14.68 -11.98 2.51
C LEU A 268 14.47 -12.95 3.69
N LYS A 269 13.46 -12.70 4.53
CA LYS A 269 13.18 -13.43 5.79
C LYS A 269 14.28 -13.31 6.84
N TYR A 270 15.06 -12.23 6.84
CA TYR A 270 16.07 -11.92 7.87
C TYR A 270 15.37 -11.18 9.02
N ARG A 271 14.58 -11.93 9.80
CA ARG A 271 13.60 -11.38 10.76
C ARG A 271 14.27 -10.50 11.81
N ASN A 272 15.40 -10.93 12.38
CA ASN A 272 16.10 -10.18 13.42
C ASN A 272 16.74 -8.88 12.88
N ASP A 273 17.27 -8.89 11.65
CA ASP A 273 17.76 -7.68 10.98
C ASP A 273 16.62 -6.69 10.70
N ALA A 274 15.49 -7.18 10.18
CA ALA A 274 14.30 -6.36 9.94
C ALA A 274 13.77 -5.69 11.22
N ILE A 275 13.67 -6.46 12.32
CA ILE A 275 13.28 -5.92 13.64
C ILE A 275 14.22 -4.80 14.08
N LYS A 276 15.53 -4.96 13.90
CA LYS A 276 16.53 -3.94 14.26
C LYS A 276 16.29 -2.65 13.47
N CYS A 277 16.05 -2.76 12.16
CA CYS A 277 15.74 -1.62 11.29
C CYS A 277 14.45 -0.89 11.72
N PHE A 278 13.36 -1.62 11.94
CA PHE A 278 12.08 -0.98 12.33
C PHE A 278 12.13 -0.37 13.73
N LYS A 279 12.86 -0.97 14.68
CA LYS A 279 13.13 -0.34 15.97
C LYS A 279 13.95 0.95 15.81
N LYS A 280 14.93 0.96 14.91
CA LYS A 280 15.69 2.18 14.61
C LYS A 280 14.79 3.26 14.01
N CYS A 281 13.81 2.89 13.20
CA CYS A 281 12.83 3.84 12.68
C CYS A 281 12.04 4.52 13.81
N LEU A 282 11.55 3.74 14.79
CA LEU A 282 10.85 4.28 15.96
C LEU A 282 11.75 5.14 16.86
N GLU A 283 13.04 4.81 16.96
CA GLU A 283 14.03 5.61 17.70
C GLU A 283 14.26 6.99 17.04
N LEU A 284 14.38 7.02 15.71
CA LEU A 284 14.56 8.25 14.94
C LEU A 284 13.28 9.09 14.87
N GLY A 285 12.12 8.43 14.84
CA GLY A 285 10.83 9.08 14.67
C GLY A 285 10.59 9.57 13.24
N GLU A 286 9.52 10.36 13.06
CA GLU A 286 9.19 10.96 11.77
C GLU A 286 10.31 11.89 11.29
N VAL A 287 10.59 11.86 10.00
CA VAL A 287 11.63 12.70 9.39
C VAL A 287 11.21 14.17 9.53
N ARG A 288 12.00 14.93 10.29
CA ARG A 288 11.78 16.37 10.50
C ARG A 288 12.66 17.25 9.63
N ASN A 289 13.64 16.65 8.92
CA ASN A 289 14.48 17.40 8.00
C ASN A 289 13.63 17.75 6.77
N PRO A 290 13.38 19.04 6.54
CA PRO A 290 12.46 19.44 5.50
C PRO A 290 13.07 19.43 4.09
N GLU A 291 14.38 19.20 3.97
CA GLU A 291 15.03 18.94 2.69
C GLU A 291 14.79 17.51 2.18
N LEU A 292 14.18 16.65 3.00
CA LEU A 292 13.96 15.24 2.71
C LEU A 292 12.49 14.97 2.41
N MET A 293 12.23 14.34 1.26
CA MET A 293 10.91 13.81 0.93
C MET A 293 10.67 12.49 1.66
N THR A 294 9.67 12.40 2.53
CA THR A 294 9.45 11.22 3.40
C THR A 294 8.04 10.66 3.27
N PHE A 295 7.88 9.36 3.53
CA PHE A 295 6.58 8.77 3.83
C PHE A 295 6.23 9.02 5.30
N TYR A 296 5.17 9.77 5.55
CA TYR A 296 4.69 9.93 6.91
C TYR A 296 4.28 8.56 7.46
N GLY A 297 4.76 8.23 8.66
CA GLY A 297 4.49 6.97 9.33
C GLY A 297 5.66 6.00 9.40
N VAL A 298 6.73 6.20 8.61
CA VAL A 298 7.92 5.33 8.65
C VAL A 298 8.58 5.34 10.02
N GLY A 299 8.52 6.47 10.72
CA GLY A 299 9.01 6.63 12.09
C GLY A 299 8.00 6.30 13.18
N SER A 300 6.80 5.84 12.82
CA SER A 300 5.71 5.58 13.75
C SER A 300 4.83 4.39 13.32
N TYR A 301 3.62 4.62 12.83
CA TYR A 301 2.60 3.58 12.64
C TYR A 301 3.00 2.50 11.61
N MET A 302 3.79 2.85 10.58
CA MET A 302 4.26 1.86 9.61
C MET A 302 5.29 0.93 10.26
N ALA A 303 6.26 1.48 10.99
CA ALA A 303 7.26 0.69 11.71
C ALA A 303 6.65 -0.15 12.84
N PHE A 304 5.69 0.41 13.60
CA PHE A 304 4.92 -0.35 14.59
C PHE A 304 4.20 -1.54 13.94
N THR A 305 3.56 -1.32 12.80
CA THR A 305 2.85 -2.40 12.08
C THR A 305 3.80 -3.47 11.58
N SER A 306 4.95 -3.10 10.99
CA SER A 306 5.94 -4.07 10.54
C SER A 306 6.51 -4.89 11.70
N LEU A 307 6.79 -4.27 12.85
CA LEU A 307 7.17 -4.99 14.06
C LEU A 307 6.07 -5.94 14.55
N ALA A 308 4.82 -5.46 14.58
CA ALA A 308 3.69 -6.28 15.00
C ALA A 308 3.50 -7.49 14.08
N SER A 309 3.68 -7.33 12.77
CA SER A 309 3.59 -8.40 11.78
C SER A 309 4.62 -9.49 12.06
N ILE A 310 5.91 -9.12 12.20
CA ILE A 310 6.99 -10.09 12.49
C ILE A 310 6.76 -10.77 13.85
N GLN A 311 6.30 -10.03 14.86
CA GLN A 311 6.02 -10.59 16.19
C GLN A 311 4.85 -11.57 16.16
N PHE A 312 3.79 -11.26 15.41
CA PHE A 312 2.67 -12.16 15.19
C PHE A 312 3.13 -13.44 14.49
N GLU A 313 3.98 -13.31 13.46
CA GLU A 313 4.59 -14.46 12.79
C GLU A 313 5.45 -15.32 13.73
N ARG A 314 6.09 -14.74 14.74
CA ARG A 314 6.87 -15.46 15.77
C ARG A 314 6.04 -16.03 16.92
N GLY A 315 4.72 -15.83 16.91
CA GLY A 315 3.83 -16.24 18.02
C GLY A 315 3.93 -15.34 19.25
N GLU A 316 4.58 -14.18 19.16
CA GLU A 316 4.72 -13.21 20.26
C GLU A 316 3.48 -12.30 20.36
N LEU A 317 2.30 -12.92 20.57
CA LEU A 317 1.00 -12.25 20.41
C LEU A 317 0.85 -10.97 21.25
N ASP A 318 1.29 -10.98 22.51
CA ASP A 318 1.20 -9.80 23.39
C ASP A 318 1.97 -8.60 22.85
N LYS A 319 3.18 -8.84 22.31
CA LYS A 319 4.00 -7.77 21.72
C LYS A 319 3.38 -7.28 20.42
N ALA A 320 2.89 -8.20 19.58
CA ALA A 320 2.23 -7.88 18.33
C ALA A 320 1.00 -6.99 18.55
N VAL A 321 0.13 -7.36 19.48
CA VAL A 321 -1.07 -6.63 19.90
C VAL A 321 -0.70 -5.24 20.43
N SER A 322 0.35 -5.12 21.25
CA SER A 322 0.81 -3.84 21.80
C SER A 322 1.31 -2.86 20.71
N ASN A 323 2.15 -3.35 19.79
CA ASN A 323 2.64 -2.55 18.67
C ASN A 323 1.51 -2.18 17.69
N LEU A 324 0.63 -3.12 17.39
CA LEU A 324 -0.53 -2.89 16.54
C LEU A 324 -1.45 -1.80 17.12
N LYS A 325 -1.72 -1.84 18.44
CA LYS A 325 -2.49 -0.80 19.13
C LYS A 325 -1.82 0.58 18.99
N SER A 326 -0.49 0.63 19.09
CA SER A 326 0.27 1.86 18.90
C SER A 326 0.16 2.40 17.48
N ALA A 327 0.16 1.53 16.46
CA ALA A 327 -0.04 1.91 15.07
C ALA A 327 -1.45 2.47 14.81
N LEU A 328 -2.50 1.75 15.20
CA LEU A 328 -3.89 2.13 14.95
C LEU A 328 -4.31 3.38 15.72
N LYS A 329 -3.72 3.63 16.90
CA LYS A 329 -3.92 4.88 17.64
C LYS A 329 -3.43 6.11 16.87
N ILE A 330 -2.35 5.98 16.10
CA ILE A 330 -1.77 7.08 15.32
C ILE A 330 -2.51 7.21 13.97
N ASN A 331 -2.77 6.09 13.30
CA ASN A 331 -3.47 6.08 12.02
C ASN A 331 -4.38 4.85 11.89
N LYS A 332 -5.65 5.03 12.29
CA LYS A 332 -6.69 4.00 12.19
C LYS A 332 -6.97 3.54 10.75
N LYS A 333 -6.65 4.36 9.75
CA LYS A 333 -6.91 4.07 8.33
C LYS A 333 -5.77 3.31 7.65
N TYR A 334 -4.68 3.00 8.36
CA TYR A 334 -3.53 2.32 7.78
C TYR A 334 -3.85 0.84 7.51
N MET A 335 -4.20 0.53 6.26
CA MET A 335 -4.74 -0.78 5.87
C MET A 335 -3.87 -1.99 6.27
N PRO A 336 -2.53 -1.95 6.22
CA PRO A 336 -1.71 -3.05 6.71
C PRO A 336 -1.90 -3.35 8.21
N ALA A 337 -2.04 -2.33 9.06
CA ALA A 337 -2.34 -2.53 10.48
C ALA A 337 -3.72 -3.16 10.66
N VAL A 338 -4.70 -2.64 9.93
CA VAL A 338 -6.08 -3.14 9.96
C VAL A 338 -6.16 -4.59 9.51
N LYS A 339 -5.45 -4.96 8.44
CA LYS A 339 -5.35 -6.35 7.97
C LYS A 339 -4.74 -7.24 9.05
N LEU A 340 -3.66 -6.80 9.70
CA LEU A 340 -3.04 -7.56 10.78
C LEU A 340 -3.98 -7.72 12.00
N MET A 341 -4.75 -6.68 12.34
CA MET A 341 -5.79 -6.75 13.37
C MET A 341 -6.79 -7.85 13.08
N ILE A 342 -7.26 -7.93 11.83
CA ILE A 342 -8.22 -8.96 11.40
C ILE A 342 -7.57 -10.34 11.35
N ASP A 343 -6.32 -10.45 10.90
CA ASP A 343 -5.59 -11.72 10.89
C ASP A 343 -5.42 -12.30 12.32
N ILE A 344 -5.23 -11.45 13.33
CA ILE A 344 -5.19 -11.86 14.74
C ILE A 344 -6.55 -12.42 15.23
N THR A 345 -7.67 -11.93 14.70
CA THR A 345 -9.00 -12.36 15.17
C THR A 345 -9.51 -13.64 14.50
N LYS A 346 -8.80 -14.20 13.52
CA LYS A 346 -9.28 -15.33 12.71
C LYS A 346 -9.57 -16.60 13.50
N THR A 347 -8.91 -16.81 14.64
CA THR A 347 -9.11 -17.96 15.52
C THR A 347 -10.10 -17.67 16.66
N LEU A 348 -10.55 -16.43 16.80
CA LEU A 348 -11.47 -16.02 17.86
C LEU A 348 -12.93 -16.37 17.50
N ASN A 349 -13.74 -16.64 18.52
CA ASN A 349 -15.18 -16.69 18.34
C ASN A 349 -15.75 -15.28 18.08
N SER A 350 -16.97 -15.18 17.56
CA SER A 350 -17.58 -13.91 17.15
C SER A 350 -17.64 -12.87 18.28
N LYS A 351 -17.88 -13.28 19.53
CA LYS A 351 -17.95 -12.36 20.67
C LYS A 351 -16.58 -11.77 20.99
N ASP A 352 -15.54 -12.60 21.07
CA ASP A 352 -14.19 -12.17 21.39
C ASP A 352 -13.57 -11.36 20.24
N MET A 353 -13.87 -11.73 19.00
CA MET A 353 -13.52 -10.99 17.78
C MET A 353 -14.09 -9.57 17.81
N ILE A 354 -15.40 -9.40 18.02
CA ILE A 354 -16.04 -8.08 18.08
C ILE A 354 -15.47 -7.25 19.23
N SER A 355 -15.25 -7.88 20.39
CA SER A 355 -14.62 -7.24 21.56
C SER A 355 -13.21 -6.75 21.25
N PHE A 356 -12.41 -7.58 20.57
CA PHE A 356 -11.03 -7.25 20.17
C PHE A 356 -11.00 -6.09 19.18
N ILE A 357 -11.79 -6.16 18.10
CA ILE A 357 -11.86 -5.09 17.08
C ILE A 357 -12.29 -3.77 17.74
N SER A 358 -13.33 -3.80 18.58
CA SER A 358 -13.81 -2.61 19.28
C SER A 358 -12.80 -2.03 20.27
N GLY A 359 -11.95 -2.88 20.87
CA GLY A 359 -10.88 -2.43 21.78
C GLY A 359 -9.62 -1.90 21.07
N MET A 360 -9.44 -2.22 19.79
CA MET A 360 -8.34 -1.74 18.95
C MET A 360 -8.71 -0.51 18.13
N TRP A 361 -9.99 -0.39 17.77
CA TRP A 361 -10.52 0.68 16.94
C TRP A 361 -11.64 1.40 17.68
N GLU A 362 -11.30 2.49 18.36
CA GLU A 362 -12.27 3.34 19.05
C GLU A 362 -13.15 4.05 18.01
N ILE A 363 -14.47 3.82 18.07
CA ILE A 363 -15.46 4.44 17.19
C ILE A 363 -15.97 5.71 17.88
N GLU A 364 -15.47 6.86 17.45
CA GLU A 364 -15.82 8.16 18.05
C GLU A 364 -16.87 8.92 17.22
N SER A 365 -17.04 8.55 15.94
CA SER A 365 -17.89 9.25 14.99
C SER A 365 -18.64 8.32 14.04
N ILE A 366 -19.65 8.86 13.35
CA ILE A 366 -20.36 8.14 12.28
C ILE A 366 -19.41 7.82 11.11
N ASP A 367 -18.44 8.69 10.83
CA ASP A 367 -17.48 8.45 9.74
C ASP A 367 -16.50 7.32 10.09
N ASP A 368 -16.13 7.17 11.36
CA ASP A 368 -15.34 6.04 11.85
C ASP A 368 -16.08 4.71 11.63
N LEU A 369 -17.40 4.72 11.86
CA LEU A 369 -18.25 3.56 11.65
C LEU A 369 -18.37 3.22 10.16
N LYS A 370 -18.54 4.22 9.27
CA LYS A 370 -18.53 3.99 7.81
C LYS A 370 -17.19 3.41 7.34
N GLU A 371 -16.08 3.91 7.87
CA GLU A 371 -14.75 3.41 7.54
C GLU A 371 -14.57 1.95 7.95
N MET A 372 -14.97 1.61 9.18
CA MET A 372 -14.97 0.22 9.66
C MET A 372 -15.83 -0.67 8.75
N ILE A 373 -17.05 -0.25 8.41
CA ILE A 373 -17.93 -1.00 7.49
C ILE A 373 -17.23 -1.20 6.14
N GLY A 374 -16.61 -0.17 5.57
CA GLY A 374 -15.89 -0.27 4.30
C GLY A 374 -14.70 -1.23 4.36
N VAL A 375 -13.96 -1.24 5.48
CA VAL A 375 -12.88 -2.20 5.73
C VAL A 375 -13.42 -3.62 5.81
N LEU A 376 -14.42 -3.86 6.65
CA LEU A 376 -15.00 -5.19 6.88
C LEU A 376 -15.67 -5.73 5.60
N TYR A 377 -16.28 -4.84 4.81
CA TYR A 377 -16.77 -5.14 3.47
C TYR A 377 -15.64 -5.62 2.56
N LYS A 378 -14.53 -4.87 2.44
CA LYS A 378 -13.38 -5.28 1.61
C LYS A 378 -12.74 -6.59 2.06
N LEU A 379 -12.70 -6.82 3.37
CA LEU A 379 -12.13 -8.03 3.97
C LEU A 379 -13.14 -9.18 4.05
N ARG A 380 -14.39 -8.97 3.60
CA ARG A 380 -15.47 -9.96 3.64
C ARG A 380 -15.64 -10.58 5.04
N HIS A 381 -15.57 -9.73 6.05
CA HIS A 381 -15.45 -10.16 7.43
C HIS A 381 -16.83 -10.30 8.11
N PRO A 382 -17.10 -11.39 8.87
CA PRO A 382 -18.41 -11.64 9.48
C PRO A 382 -18.93 -10.54 10.42
N ALA A 383 -18.02 -9.78 11.05
CA ALA A 383 -18.43 -8.64 11.89
C ALA A 383 -19.13 -7.50 11.11
N LEU A 384 -19.13 -7.53 9.77
CA LEU A 384 -19.77 -6.52 8.92
C LEU A 384 -21.24 -6.27 9.31
N ILE A 385 -22.00 -7.31 9.63
CA ILE A 385 -23.42 -7.16 10.03
C ILE A 385 -23.56 -6.35 11.31
N THR A 386 -22.76 -6.64 12.33
CA THR A 386 -22.80 -5.93 13.61
C THR A 386 -22.57 -4.43 13.45
N TYR A 387 -21.54 -4.05 12.71
CA TYR A 387 -21.23 -2.63 12.50
C TYR A 387 -22.22 -1.95 11.54
N SER A 388 -22.73 -2.67 10.53
CA SER A 388 -23.75 -2.16 9.61
C SER A 388 -25.08 -1.88 10.33
N GLU A 389 -25.48 -2.75 11.26
CA GLU A 389 -26.67 -2.53 12.10
C GLU A 389 -26.51 -1.32 13.05
N MET A 390 -25.30 -1.13 13.61
CA MET A 390 -24.99 0.04 14.44
C MET A 390 -25.14 1.37 13.68
N TYR A 391 -24.92 1.38 12.36
CA TYR A 391 -24.93 2.59 11.54
C TYR A 391 -26.33 3.21 11.40
N LYS A 392 -27.41 2.44 11.58
CA LYS A 392 -28.84 2.87 11.56
C LYS A 392 -29.33 3.63 10.30
N HIS A 393 -28.44 4.04 9.40
CA HIS A 393 -28.73 4.67 8.13
C HIS A 393 -28.92 3.64 7.02
N ASN A 394 -29.43 4.06 5.85
CA ASN A 394 -29.64 3.16 4.71
C ASN A 394 -28.28 2.71 4.14
N VAL A 395 -27.82 1.54 4.60
CA VAL A 395 -26.63 0.85 4.07
C VAL A 395 -26.87 0.58 2.58
N ASP A 396 -25.85 0.83 1.76
CA ASP A 396 -25.91 0.61 0.32
C ASP A 396 -26.24 -0.86 0.00
N ASN A 397 -26.99 -1.11 -1.08
CA ASN A 397 -27.38 -2.47 -1.47
C ASN A 397 -26.16 -3.36 -1.74
N ASN A 398 -25.06 -2.80 -2.26
CA ASN A 398 -23.80 -3.52 -2.47
C ASN A 398 -23.17 -4.01 -1.16
N ILE A 399 -23.31 -3.23 -0.07
CA ILE A 399 -22.82 -3.65 1.24
C ILE A 399 -23.79 -4.66 1.85
N LYS A 400 -25.11 -4.47 1.69
CA LYS A 400 -26.14 -5.38 2.23
C LYS A 400 -25.99 -6.81 1.69
N VAL A 401 -25.76 -7.00 0.39
CA VAL A 401 -25.60 -8.35 -0.19
C VAL A 401 -24.41 -9.09 0.42
N ILE A 402 -23.27 -8.43 0.58
CA ILE A 402 -22.08 -9.01 1.23
C ILE A 402 -22.33 -9.23 2.72
N MET A 403 -22.98 -8.28 3.39
CA MET A 403 -23.35 -8.42 4.80
C MET A 403 -24.20 -9.68 5.04
N TYR A 404 -25.24 -9.90 4.24
CA TYR A 404 -26.11 -11.09 4.39
C TYR A 404 -25.40 -12.38 3.97
N LEU A 405 -24.58 -12.35 2.91
CA LEU A 405 -23.78 -13.52 2.52
C LEU A 405 -22.88 -13.97 3.67
N TYR A 406 -22.12 -13.06 4.27
CA TYR A 406 -21.14 -13.38 5.32
C TYR A 406 -21.73 -13.53 6.73
N ASP A 407 -23.03 -13.26 6.89
CA ASP A 407 -23.83 -13.65 8.06
C ASP A 407 -24.47 -15.04 7.92
N GLY A 408 -24.39 -15.66 6.74
CA GLY A 408 -25.01 -16.98 6.47
C GLY A 408 -26.43 -16.91 5.91
N GLN A 409 -26.95 -15.71 5.64
CA GLN A 409 -28.29 -15.49 5.07
C GLN A 409 -28.26 -15.53 3.54
N TYR A 410 -27.79 -16.66 2.98
CA TYR A 410 -27.49 -16.79 1.55
C TYR A 410 -28.68 -16.51 0.64
N GLN A 411 -29.87 -16.98 1.02
CA GLN A 411 -31.07 -16.77 0.21
C GLN A 411 -31.45 -15.28 0.13
N VAL A 412 -31.28 -14.53 1.23
CA VAL A 412 -31.53 -13.09 1.29
C VAL A 412 -30.54 -12.34 0.40
N ALA A 413 -29.25 -12.73 0.46
CA ALA A 413 -28.23 -12.17 -0.41
C ALA A 413 -28.54 -12.43 -1.90
N GLU A 414 -28.92 -13.66 -2.25
CA GLU A 414 -29.29 -14.06 -3.62
C GLU A 414 -30.48 -13.24 -4.15
N ASP A 415 -31.54 -13.10 -3.36
CA ASP A 415 -32.75 -12.36 -3.75
C ASP A 415 -32.45 -10.86 -3.96
N LEU A 416 -31.60 -10.27 -3.13
CA LEU A 416 -31.14 -8.89 -3.31
C LEU A 416 -30.31 -8.72 -4.59
N TRP A 417 -29.37 -9.62 -4.88
CA TRP A 417 -28.60 -9.61 -6.12
C TRP A 417 -29.47 -9.77 -7.37
N ILE A 418 -30.55 -10.54 -7.27
CA ILE A 418 -31.46 -10.79 -8.40
C ILE A 418 -32.48 -9.67 -8.56
N SER A 419 -32.68 -8.80 -7.57
CA SER A 419 -33.57 -7.64 -7.68
C SER A 419 -33.21 -6.73 -8.86
N ASP A 420 -34.20 -6.02 -9.39
CA ASP A 420 -34.03 -5.05 -10.48
C ASP A 420 -33.26 -3.80 -10.03
N GLU A 421 -33.15 -3.58 -8.72
CA GLU A 421 -32.42 -2.45 -8.13
C GLU A 421 -30.91 -2.68 -8.06
N TYR A 422 -30.44 -3.92 -8.23
CA TYR A 422 -29.02 -4.25 -8.15
C TYR A 422 -28.32 -4.16 -9.51
N THR A 423 -27.17 -3.50 -9.54
CA THR A 423 -26.28 -3.42 -10.71
C THR A 423 -25.03 -4.25 -10.46
N PHE A 424 -24.64 -5.07 -11.44
CA PHE A 424 -23.44 -5.91 -11.32
C PHE A 424 -22.18 -5.07 -11.09
N GLU A 425 -21.42 -5.45 -10.07
CA GLU A 425 -20.10 -4.89 -9.79
C GLU A 425 -19.03 -5.98 -9.87
N SER A 426 -17.98 -5.74 -10.67
CA SER A 426 -16.90 -6.73 -10.87
C SER A 426 -16.16 -7.10 -9.58
N GLU A 427 -16.11 -6.20 -8.59
CA GLU A 427 -15.52 -6.48 -7.27
C GLU A 427 -16.27 -7.58 -6.49
N GLN A 428 -17.54 -7.82 -6.82
CA GLN A 428 -18.39 -8.83 -6.16
C GLN A 428 -18.55 -10.11 -6.98
N GLU A 429 -17.88 -10.23 -8.13
CA GLU A 429 -18.01 -11.37 -9.04
C GLU A 429 -17.79 -12.72 -8.34
N THR A 430 -16.72 -12.83 -7.55
CA THR A 430 -16.38 -14.09 -6.86
C THR A 430 -17.38 -14.43 -5.76
N ASP A 431 -17.98 -13.43 -5.11
CA ASP A 431 -18.99 -13.59 -4.05
C ASP A 431 -20.35 -14.03 -4.62
N LEU A 432 -20.73 -13.44 -5.76
CA LEU A 432 -21.95 -13.79 -6.51
C LEU A 432 -21.95 -15.26 -6.94
N LEU A 433 -20.81 -15.71 -7.48
CA LEU A 433 -20.64 -17.11 -7.88
C LEU A 433 -20.59 -18.05 -6.67
N LEU A 434 -19.90 -17.66 -5.59
CA LEU A 434 -19.88 -18.42 -4.33
C LEU A 434 -21.29 -18.58 -3.75
N CYS A 435 -22.14 -17.55 -3.82
CA CYS A 435 -23.53 -17.63 -3.37
C CYS A 435 -24.32 -18.73 -4.11
N GLY A 436 -24.12 -18.85 -5.42
CA GLY A 436 -24.70 -19.94 -6.22
C GLY A 436 -24.19 -21.31 -5.76
N VAL A 437 -22.89 -21.41 -5.46
CA VAL A 437 -22.29 -22.63 -4.90
C VAL A 437 -22.91 -22.95 -3.54
N LEU A 438 -22.98 -22.00 -2.61
CA LEU A 438 -23.56 -22.17 -1.27
C LEU A 438 -25.00 -22.69 -1.33
N LEU A 439 -25.83 -22.10 -2.18
CA LEU A 439 -27.25 -22.46 -2.32
C LEU A 439 -27.50 -23.69 -3.21
N GLY A 440 -26.51 -24.09 -4.03
CA GLY A 440 -26.76 -25.01 -5.14
C GLY A 440 -27.74 -24.44 -6.18
N SER A 441 -27.75 -23.11 -6.33
CA SER A 441 -28.70 -22.38 -7.16
C SER A 441 -28.00 -21.70 -8.33
N LYS A 442 -28.61 -21.78 -9.52
CA LYS A 442 -28.11 -21.13 -10.74
C LYS A 442 -28.72 -19.75 -11.00
N ARG A 443 -29.48 -19.17 -10.07
CA ARG A 443 -30.22 -17.93 -10.36
C ARG A 443 -29.29 -16.74 -10.60
N THR A 444 -28.33 -16.50 -9.69
CA THR A 444 -27.30 -15.46 -9.88
C THR A 444 -26.40 -15.77 -11.06
N PHE A 445 -25.94 -17.02 -11.16
CA PHE A 445 -25.09 -17.50 -12.26
C PHE A 445 -25.72 -17.22 -13.64
N ASN A 446 -27.00 -17.55 -13.82
CA ASN A 446 -27.69 -17.32 -15.08
C ASN A 446 -27.97 -15.83 -15.35
N LYS A 447 -28.32 -15.05 -14.32
CA LYS A 447 -28.61 -13.61 -14.46
C LYS A 447 -27.38 -12.85 -14.96
N PHE A 448 -26.19 -13.17 -14.43
CA PHE A 448 -24.95 -12.44 -14.72
C PHE A 448 -23.97 -13.19 -15.63
N LYS A 449 -24.40 -14.28 -16.28
CA LYS A 449 -23.53 -15.15 -17.08
C LYS A 449 -22.68 -14.39 -18.10
N ALA A 450 -23.25 -13.38 -18.75
CA ALA A 450 -22.56 -12.57 -19.77
C ALA A 450 -21.62 -11.49 -19.19
N SER A 451 -21.68 -11.25 -17.88
CA SER A 451 -20.89 -10.23 -17.17
C SER A 451 -19.66 -10.81 -16.49
N TYR A 452 -19.60 -12.12 -16.29
CA TYR A 452 -18.45 -12.79 -15.67
C TYR A 452 -17.21 -12.73 -16.55
N SER A 453 -16.06 -12.61 -15.88
CA SER A 453 -14.74 -12.51 -16.50
C SER A 453 -14.16 -13.84 -16.99
N PHE A 454 -14.80 -14.96 -16.63
CA PHE A 454 -14.38 -16.31 -17.00
C PHE A 454 -14.78 -16.68 -18.44
N ASP A 455 -13.94 -17.51 -19.07
CA ASP A 455 -14.24 -18.08 -20.38
C ASP A 455 -15.34 -19.16 -20.30
N GLU A 456 -15.75 -19.67 -21.47
CA GLU A 456 -16.85 -20.65 -21.57
C GLU A 456 -16.55 -21.93 -20.78
N LEU A 457 -15.31 -22.40 -20.82
CA LEU A 457 -14.87 -23.59 -20.08
C LEU A 457 -14.91 -23.36 -18.56
N GLY A 458 -14.42 -22.21 -18.08
CA GLY A 458 -14.46 -21.86 -16.68
C GLY A 458 -15.87 -21.73 -16.14
N LEU A 459 -16.78 -21.11 -16.91
CA LEU A 459 -18.20 -21.04 -16.56
C LEU A 459 -18.85 -22.44 -16.55
N GLU A 460 -18.47 -23.35 -17.43
CA GLU A 460 -18.95 -24.74 -17.40
C GLU A 460 -18.49 -25.48 -16.13
N ILE A 461 -17.23 -25.30 -15.73
CA ILE A 461 -16.70 -25.90 -14.49
C ILE A 461 -17.45 -25.35 -13.28
N ILE A 462 -17.65 -24.03 -13.20
CA ILE A 462 -18.41 -23.40 -12.11
C ILE A 462 -19.85 -23.91 -12.06
N ASP A 463 -20.52 -24.04 -13.21
CA ASP A 463 -21.87 -24.58 -13.31
C ASP A 463 -21.98 -26.01 -12.73
N ARG A 464 -20.98 -26.85 -13.02
CA ARG A 464 -20.88 -28.21 -12.45
C ARG A 464 -20.68 -28.19 -10.93
N ILE A 465 -19.88 -27.25 -10.41
CA ILE A 465 -19.64 -27.10 -8.97
C ILE A 465 -20.91 -26.67 -8.23
N ILE A 466 -21.68 -25.75 -8.81
CA ILE A 466 -23.00 -25.35 -8.27
C ILE A 466 -23.91 -26.58 -8.11
N GLU A 467 -23.88 -27.50 -9.07
CA GLU A 467 -24.65 -28.75 -9.05
C GLU A 467 -23.98 -29.90 -8.28
N ARG A 468 -22.85 -29.67 -7.61
CA ARG A 468 -22.06 -30.69 -6.89
C ARG A 468 -21.61 -31.85 -7.78
N LYS A 469 -21.41 -31.62 -9.08
CA LYS A 469 -20.91 -32.62 -10.02
C LYS A 469 -19.39 -32.70 -9.99
N LYS A 470 -18.83 -33.86 -10.39
CA LYS A 470 -17.39 -34.03 -10.58
C LYS A 470 -16.93 -33.39 -11.89
N PHE A 471 -15.69 -32.93 -11.92
CA PHE A 471 -15.03 -32.36 -13.09
C PHE A 471 -13.55 -32.75 -13.09
N ALA A 472 -12.87 -32.57 -14.24
CA ALA A 472 -11.44 -32.84 -14.37
C ALA A 472 -10.66 -31.51 -14.27
N LEU A 473 -9.66 -31.47 -13.40
CA LEU A 473 -8.84 -30.28 -13.14
C LEU A 473 -7.67 -30.10 -14.11
N SER A 474 -7.36 -31.11 -14.93
CA SER A 474 -6.30 -31.05 -15.94
C SER A 474 -6.53 -29.99 -17.01
N GLU A 475 -7.75 -29.45 -17.12
CA GLU A 475 -8.17 -28.42 -18.09
C GLU A 475 -8.41 -27.06 -17.41
N CYS A 476 -8.03 -26.91 -16.13
CA CYS A 476 -8.33 -25.73 -15.33
C CYS A 476 -7.34 -24.59 -15.59
N ALA A 477 -7.85 -23.43 -16.04
CA ALA A 477 -7.09 -22.19 -16.15
C ALA A 477 -6.58 -21.72 -14.77
N GLU A 478 -5.46 -21.00 -14.73
CA GLU A 478 -4.88 -20.50 -13.48
C GLU A 478 -5.85 -19.62 -12.68
N SER A 479 -6.66 -18.81 -13.38
CA SER A 479 -7.69 -17.96 -12.78
C SER A 479 -8.75 -18.72 -11.98
N LEU A 480 -9.06 -19.97 -12.35
CA LEU A 480 -9.99 -20.82 -11.60
C LEU A 480 -9.32 -21.40 -10.34
N LYS A 481 -8.02 -21.70 -10.38
CA LYS A 481 -7.30 -22.16 -9.19
C LYS A 481 -7.28 -21.07 -8.12
N ASP A 482 -7.02 -19.83 -8.52
CA ASP A 482 -7.08 -18.67 -7.64
C ASP A 482 -8.49 -18.48 -7.06
N LEU A 483 -9.53 -18.61 -7.90
CA LEU A 483 -10.92 -18.58 -7.45
C LEU A 483 -11.23 -19.67 -6.43
N PHE A 484 -10.76 -20.90 -6.63
CA PHE A 484 -11.02 -22.00 -5.70
C PHE A 484 -10.32 -21.81 -4.36
N ILE A 485 -9.11 -21.25 -4.35
CA ILE A 485 -8.41 -20.89 -3.11
C ILE A 485 -9.17 -19.76 -2.38
N ASP A 486 -9.61 -18.72 -3.09
CA ASP A 486 -10.44 -17.63 -2.55
C ASP A 486 -11.74 -18.17 -1.94
N TRP A 487 -12.48 -19.00 -2.68
CA TRP A 487 -13.69 -19.63 -2.18
C TRP A 487 -13.43 -20.52 -0.97
N PHE A 488 -12.35 -21.29 -0.97
CA PHE A 488 -12.03 -22.15 0.16
C PHE A 488 -11.78 -21.35 1.44
N GLU A 489 -11.06 -20.22 1.36
CA GLU A 489 -10.92 -19.29 2.50
C GLU A 489 -12.29 -18.77 2.97
N LYS A 490 -13.15 -18.38 2.03
CA LYS A 490 -14.51 -17.87 2.33
C LYS A 490 -15.40 -18.94 2.96
N LEU A 491 -15.34 -20.19 2.51
CA LEU A 491 -16.06 -21.31 3.10
C LEU A 491 -15.60 -21.58 4.54
N ILE A 492 -14.32 -21.42 4.84
CA ILE A 492 -13.80 -21.50 6.21
C ILE A 492 -14.37 -20.38 7.08
N ILE A 493 -14.42 -19.14 6.56
CA ILE A 493 -15.01 -17.99 7.25
C ILE A 493 -16.49 -18.24 7.55
N LEU A 494 -17.23 -18.76 6.56
CA LEU A 494 -18.66 -19.09 6.66
C LEU A 494 -18.95 -20.37 7.46
N ARG A 495 -17.92 -21.18 7.74
CA ARG A 495 -18.01 -22.48 8.43
C ARG A 495 -18.85 -23.53 7.67
N GLU A 496 -18.73 -23.54 6.35
CA GLU A 496 -19.45 -24.43 5.45
C GLU A 496 -18.70 -25.75 5.22
N PHE A 497 -18.67 -26.59 6.26
CA PHE A 497 -17.83 -27.79 6.30
C PHE A 497 -18.15 -28.83 5.21
N GLU A 498 -19.43 -29.01 4.86
CA GLU A 498 -19.82 -29.95 3.79
C GLU A 498 -19.24 -29.54 2.43
N LEU A 499 -19.18 -28.24 2.17
CA LEU A 499 -18.58 -27.69 0.97
C LEU A 499 -17.04 -27.78 1.02
N ILE A 500 -16.44 -27.52 2.18
CA ILE A 500 -15.00 -27.74 2.38
C ILE A 500 -14.61 -29.18 2.02
N ASP A 501 -15.36 -30.17 2.53
CA ASP A 501 -15.12 -31.59 2.23
C ASP A 501 -15.26 -31.87 0.72
N TYR A 502 -16.31 -31.34 0.08
CA TYR A 502 -16.49 -31.46 -1.37
C TYR A 502 -15.28 -30.91 -2.15
N PHE A 503 -14.73 -29.75 -1.78
CA PHE A 503 -13.54 -29.17 -2.45
C PHE A 503 -12.30 -30.05 -2.24
N VAL A 504 -12.06 -30.52 -1.01
CA VAL A 504 -10.91 -31.40 -0.70
C VAL A 504 -10.97 -32.72 -1.47
N GLU A 505 -12.17 -33.30 -1.63
CA GLU A 505 -12.39 -34.55 -2.37
C GLU A 505 -12.27 -34.38 -3.88
N THR A 506 -12.82 -33.29 -4.43
CA THR A 506 -12.87 -33.07 -5.88
C THR A 506 -11.59 -32.47 -6.45
N MET A 507 -10.75 -31.86 -5.60
CA MET A 507 -9.51 -31.20 -6.00
C MET A 507 -8.27 -31.86 -5.36
N PRO A 508 -7.79 -32.98 -5.92
CA PRO A 508 -6.67 -33.74 -5.35
C PRO A 508 -5.28 -33.16 -5.63
N GLU A 509 -5.17 -32.13 -6.49
CA GLU A 509 -3.90 -31.55 -6.90
C GLU A 509 -3.15 -30.96 -5.71
N TYR A 510 -1.86 -31.28 -5.65
CA TYR A 510 -0.97 -30.85 -4.57
C TYR A 510 -1.08 -29.34 -4.28
N TYR A 511 -1.02 -28.51 -5.33
CA TYR A 511 -1.06 -27.06 -5.19
C TYR A 511 -2.33 -26.56 -4.48
N LEU A 512 -3.50 -27.05 -4.89
CA LEU A 512 -4.78 -26.67 -4.29
C LEU A 512 -4.89 -27.18 -2.86
N ARG A 513 -4.55 -28.46 -2.62
CA ARG A 513 -4.58 -29.04 -1.27
C ARG A 513 -3.63 -28.36 -0.31
N PHE A 514 -2.44 -28.00 -0.77
CA PHE A 514 -1.49 -27.25 0.03
C PHE A 514 -2.02 -25.85 0.34
N GLY A 515 -2.59 -25.15 -0.64
CA GLY A 515 -3.29 -23.88 -0.43
C GLY A 515 -4.41 -23.98 0.60
N PHE A 516 -5.28 -24.99 0.46
CA PHE A 516 -6.38 -25.27 1.38
C PHE A 516 -5.89 -25.53 2.81
N ALA A 517 -4.85 -26.35 2.98
CA ALA A 517 -4.25 -26.61 4.28
C ALA A 517 -3.70 -25.33 4.93
N ARG A 518 -3.07 -24.44 4.14
CA ARG A 518 -2.60 -23.14 4.64
C ARG A 518 -3.74 -22.27 5.17
N HIS A 519 -4.86 -22.22 4.47
CA HIS A 519 -6.04 -21.47 4.93
C HIS A 519 -6.68 -22.11 6.17
N LEU A 520 -6.79 -23.44 6.22
CA LEU A 520 -7.27 -24.16 7.41
C LEU A 520 -6.42 -23.82 8.64
N TYR A 521 -5.09 -23.93 8.51
CA TYR A 521 -4.16 -23.60 9.59
C TYR A 521 -4.30 -22.13 10.03
N LYS A 522 -4.36 -21.19 9.07
CA LYS A 522 -4.52 -19.75 9.35
C LYS A 522 -5.80 -19.43 10.14
N HIS A 523 -6.85 -20.23 9.99
CA HIS A 523 -8.12 -20.09 10.69
C HIS A 523 -8.25 -20.98 11.94
N GLY A 524 -7.16 -21.63 12.37
CA GLY A 524 -7.10 -22.43 13.59
C GLY A 524 -7.57 -23.87 13.45
N PHE A 525 -7.81 -24.37 12.22
CA PHE A 525 -8.12 -25.77 11.94
C PHE A 525 -6.84 -26.60 11.78
N THR A 526 -5.95 -26.54 12.78
CA THR A 526 -4.59 -27.08 12.74
C THR A 526 -4.54 -28.57 12.41
N ASP A 527 -5.33 -29.40 13.11
CA ASP A 527 -5.33 -30.85 12.91
C ASP A 527 -5.77 -31.23 11.49
N VAL A 528 -6.81 -30.56 10.97
CA VAL A 528 -7.35 -30.81 9.62
C VAL A 528 -6.34 -30.36 8.56
N ALA A 529 -5.66 -29.23 8.78
CA ALA A 529 -4.60 -28.75 7.89
C ALA A 529 -3.47 -29.77 7.78
N PHE A 530 -2.99 -30.32 8.91
CA PHE A 530 -1.93 -31.33 8.91
C PHE A 530 -2.36 -32.63 8.25
N GLN A 531 -3.59 -33.13 8.51
CA GLN A 531 -4.12 -34.31 7.83
C GLN A 531 -4.18 -34.14 6.31
N LEU A 532 -4.60 -32.96 5.84
CA LEU A 532 -4.64 -32.66 4.40
C LEU A 532 -3.24 -32.66 3.78
N ILE A 533 -2.24 -32.19 4.53
CA ILE A 533 -0.83 -32.18 4.10
C ILE A 533 -0.20 -33.56 4.12
N GLU A 534 -0.50 -34.40 5.11
CA GLU A 534 -0.04 -35.79 5.13
C GLU A 534 -0.46 -36.53 3.86
N SER A 535 -1.68 -36.25 3.36
CA SER A 535 -2.15 -36.80 2.08
C SER A 535 -1.30 -36.36 0.87
N CYS A 536 -0.55 -35.27 1.02
CA CYS A 536 0.26 -34.63 0.00
C CYS A 536 1.78 -34.86 0.17
N PHE A 537 2.20 -35.55 1.24
CA PHE A 537 3.60 -35.61 1.68
C PHE A 537 4.59 -36.07 0.61
N ARG A 538 4.19 -36.99 -0.28
CA ARG A 538 5.04 -37.53 -1.35
C ARG A 538 5.43 -36.48 -2.40
N ASN A 539 4.65 -35.42 -2.53
CA ASN A 539 4.85 -34.36 -3.52
C ASN A 539 5.31 -33.04 -2.86
N LEU A 540 5.69 -33.09 -1.58
CA LEU A 540 6.06 -31.91 -0.83
C LEU A 540 7.33 -31.31 -1.44
N ASP A 541 7.23 -30.08 -1.92
CA ASP A 541 8.39 -29.30 -2.33
C ASP A 541 9.08 -28.67 -1.12
N ARG A 542 10.20 -27.99 -1.35
CA ARG A 542 10.96 -27.32 -0.31
C ARG A 542 10.11 -26.30 0.47
N ASP A 543 9.30 -25.52 -0.21
CA ASP A 543 8.48 -24.47 0.42
C ASP A 543 7.41 -25.08 1.33
N GLY A 544 6.84 -26.21 0.92
CA GLY A 544 5.98 -27.05 1.74
C GLY A 544 6.67 -27.55 3.00
N MET A 545 7.91 -28.06 2.89
CA MET A 545 8.69 -28.50 4.05
C MET A 545 8.97 -27.37 5.03
N VAL A 546 9.38 -26.20 4.53
CA VAL A 546 9.62 -25.01 5.37
C VAL A 546 8.35 -24.60 6.10
N TRP A 547 7.23 -24.51 5.38
CA TRP A 547 5.96 -24.09 5.96
C TRP A 547 5.47 -25.05 7.06
N ILE A 548 5.60 -26.37 6.86
CA ILE A 548 5.25 -27.36 7.89
C ILE A 548 6.17 -27.20 9.12
N GLY A 549 7.48 -27.08 8.90
CA GLY A 549 8.44 -26.85 9.97
C GLY A 549 8.11 -25.59 10.79
N GLU A 550 7.71 -24.51 10.13
CA GLU A 550 7.27 -23.26 10.77
C GLU A 550 6.00 -23.44 11.61
N CYS A 551 5.01 -24.19 11.10
CA CYS A 551 3.78 -24.49 11.84
C CYS A 551 4.09 -25.33 13.08
N LEU A 552 4.88 -26.40 12.94
CA LEU A 552 5.27 -27.27 14.07
C LEU A 552 6.08 -26.52 15.13
N LYS A 553 6.98 -25.61 14.72
CA LYS A 553 7.73 -24.74 15.63
C LYS A 553 6.79 -23.86 16.48
N LYS A 554 5.72 -23.33 15.88
CA LYS A 554 4.70 -22.52 16.58
C LYS A 554 3.91 -23.34 17.59
N GLU A 555 3.59 -24.58 17.26
CA GLU A 555 2.95 -25.54 18.16
C GLU A 555 3.91 -26.13 19.21
N HIS A 556 5.15 -25.62 19.29
CA HIS A 556 6.20 -26.11 20.19
C HIS A 556 6.59 -27.59 19.97
N ASN A 557 6.36 -28.13 18.77
CA ASN A 557 6.80 -29.47 18.36
C ASN A 557 8.17 -29.41 17.69
N ASP A 558 9.20 -29.18 18.51
CA ASP A 558 10.57 -28.90 18.04
C ASP A 558 11.23 -30.07 17.32
N ALA A 559 10.97 -31.30 17.75
CA ALA A 559 11.59 -32.49 17.15
C ALA A 559 11.15 -32.67 15.70
N GLU A 560 9.84 -32.69 15.44
CA GLU A 560 9.32 -32.83 14.07
C GLU A 560 9.62 -31.60 13.23
N SER A 561 9.57 -30.39 13.82
CA SER A 561 9.96 -29.15 13.12
C SER A 561 11.38 -29.26 12.54
N LEU A 562 12.34 -29.73 13.35
CA LEU A 562 13.72 -29.94 12.92
C LEU A 562 13.84 -31.00 11.81
N GLU A 563 13.02 -32.04 11.81
CA GLU A 563 13.02 -33.05 10.74
C GLU A 563 12.65 -32.43 9.38
N PHE A 564 11.56 -31.66 9.33
CA PHE A 564 11.13 -30.97 8.10
C PHE A 564 12.13 -29.90 7.66
N TYR A 565 12.69 -29.14 8.60
CA TYR A 565 13.75 -28.18 8.29
C TYR A 565 14.99 -28.85 7.74
N GLN A 566 15.41 -29.99 8.28
CA GLN A 566 16.54 -30.74 7.74
C GLN A 566 16.24 -31.24 6.33
N MET A 567 15.03 -31.73 6.06
CA MET A 567 14.59 -32.11 4.71
C MET A 567 14.66 -30.92 3.74
N ALA A 568 14.20 -29.73 4.16
CA ALA A 568 14.28 -28.52 3.36
C ALA A 568 15.73 -28.08 3.09
N LEU A 569 16.60 -28.11 4.11
CA LEU A 569 18.02 -27.76 4.00
C LEU A 569 18.79 -28.70 3.07
N ASN A 570 18.41 -29.98 3.02
CA ASN A 570 18.98 -30.94 2.07
C ASN A 570 18.65 -30.60 0.60
N GLN A 571 17.58 -29.85 0.34
CA GLN A 571 17.22 -29.36 -1.00
C GLN A 571 17.81 -27.98 -1.31
N GLY A 572 18.14 -27.20 -0.29
CA GLY A 572 18.79 -25.90 -0.46
C GLY A 572 18.80 -25.08 0.81
N ILE A 573 19.90 -24.37 1.07
CA ILE A 573 20.06 -23.54 2.25
C ILE A 573 19.12 -22.33 2.19
N THR A 574 18.36 -22.08 3.26
CA THR A 574 17.58 -20.85 3.46
C THR A 574 17.92 -20.26 4.81
N PHE A 575 18.01 -18.93 4.87
CA PHE A 575 18.35 -18.23 6.10
C PHE A 575 17.33 -18.48 7.22
N ASN A 576 16.05 -18.29 6.95
CA ASN A 576 14.98 -18.45 7.95
C ASN A 576 14.97 -19.87 8.54
N VAL A 577 15.21 -20.89 7.72
CA VAL A 577 15.28 -22.27 8.19
C VAL A 577 16.48 -22.48 9.11
N LEU A 578 17.65 -21.94 8.76
CA LEU A 578 18.84 -22.01 9.63
C LEU A 578 18.64 -21.23 10.94
N GLU A 579 18.01 -20.05 10.87
CA GLU A 579 17.66 -19.22 12.03
C GLU A 579 16.66 -19.97 12.94
N ASP A 580 15.66 -20.61 12.36
CA ASP A 580 14.65 -21.36 13.09
C ASP A 580 15.26 -22.60 13.77
N CYS A 581 16.13 -23.35 13.07
CA CYS A 581 16.92 -24.43 13.66
C CYS A 581 17.83 -23.92 14.80
N TYR A 582 18.51 -22.79 14.59
CA TYR A 582 19.37 -22.17 15.61
C TYR A 582 18.60 -21.86 16.89
N GLU A 583 17.44 -21.21 16.77
CA GLU A 583 16.59 -20.87 17.91
C GLU A 583 16.08 -22.12 18.65
N ILE A 584 15.68 -23.17 17.91
CA ILE A 584 15.23 -24.44 18.51
C ILE A 584 16.39 -25.10 19.26
N TYR A 585 17.58 -25.22 18.65
CA TYR A 585 18.74 -25.82 19.31
C TYR A 585 19.16 -25.05 20.55
N LEU A 586 19.16 -23.71 20.53
CA LEU A 586 19.43 -22.91 21.71
C LEU A 586 18.41 -23.17 22.83
N ARG A 587 17.11 -23.17 22.51
CA ARG A 587 16.05 -23.42 23.50
C ARG A 587 16.15 -24.82 24.10
N ASN A 588 16.58 -25.81 23.30
CA ASN A 588 16.78 -27.19 23.75
C ASN A 588 18.12 -27.42 24.48
N GLY A 589 18.97 -26.39 24.61
CA GLY A 589 20.28 -26.50 25.26
C GLY A 589 21.36 -27.20 24.41
N GLU A 590 21.12 -27.36 23.11
CA GLU A 590 22.03 -28.01 22.15
C GLU A 590 23.04 -27.02 21.55
N ALA A 591 23.85 -26.40 22.42
CA ALA A 591 24.74 -25.29 22.05
C ALA A 591 25.67 -25.60 20.85
N SER A 592 26.20 -26.82 20.75
CA SER A 592 27.08 -27.21 19.65
C SER A 592 26.37 -27.21 18.29
N LYS A 593 25.11 -27.63 18.23
CA LYS A 593 24.32 -27.61 16.98
C LYS A 593 23.87 -26.19 16.65
N ALA A 594 23.55 -25.39 17.66
CA ALA A 594 23.29 -23.96 17.47
C ALA A 594 24.52 -23.26 16.88
N GLU A 595 25.73 -23.51 17.40
CA GLU A 595 26.96 -22.94 16.86
C GLU A 595 27.20 -23.36 15.40
N GLU A 596 26.90 -24.61 15.04
CA GLU A 596 26.93 -25.07 13.64
C GLU A 596 25.97 -24.27 12.75
N MET A 597 24.71 -24.07 13.18
CA MET A 597 23.74 -23.27 12.43
C MET A 597 24.21 -21.81 12.29
N ALA A 598 24.80 -21.23 13.33
CA ALA A 598 25.36 -19.87 13.28
C ALA A 598 26.50 -19.75 12.26
N HIS A 599 27.40 -20.73 12.20
CA HIS A 599 28.45 -20.78 11.18
C HIS A 599 27.88 -20.92 9.76
N LEU A 600 26.84 -21.74 9.57
CA LEU A 600 26.16 -21.88 8.29
C LEU A 600 25.48 -20.57 7.87
N MET A 601 24.79 -19.89 8.78
CA MET A 601 24.15 -18.59 8.51
C MET A 601 25.18 -17.55 8.05
N LYS A 602 26.30 -17.41 8.77
CA LYS A 602 27.39 -16.48 8.40
C LYS A 602 27.92 -16.73 6.99
N ARG A 603 28.04 -18.00 6.60
CA ARG A 603 28.57 -18.39 5.29
C ARG A 603 27.54 -18.24 4.17
N ALA A 604 26.29 -18.61 4.42
CA ALA A 604 25.24 -18.61 3.43
C ALA A 604 24.73 -17.19 3.11
N VAL A 605 24.82 -16.28 4.08
CA VAL A 605 24.17 -14.96 4.00
C VAL A 605 25.12 -13.86 4.51
N PRO A 606 26.08 -13.42 3.68
CA PRO A 606 27.05 -12.41 4.08
C PRO A 606 26.45 -11.00 4.24
N THR A 607 25.18 -10.79 3.90
CA THR A 607 24.51 -9.47 4.02
C THR A 607 23.75 -9.30 5.34
N SER A 608 23.44 -10.36 6.08
CA SER A 608 22.80 -10.27 7.40
C SER A 608 23.78 -9.73 8.44
N GLU A 609 23.37 -8.70 9.19
CA GLU A 609 24.17 -8.18 10.31
C GLU A 609 24.01 -9.06 11.56
N TYR A 610 22.81 -9.58 11.78
CA TYR A 610 22.51 -10.51 12.86
C TYR A 610 23.40 -11.76 12.77
N ALA A 611 23.46 -12.40 11.61
CA ALA A 611 24.29 -13.58 11.39
C ALA A 611 25.77 -13.32 11.70
N LYS A 612 26.29 -12.14 11.32
CA LYS A 612 27.67 -11.73 11.62
C LYS A 612 27.93 -11.52 13.11
N SER A 613 26.90 -11.20 13.88
CA SER A 613 26.98 -10.90 15.31
C SER A 613 26.88 -12.12 16.23
N LEU A 614 26.29 -13.22 15.73
CA LEU A 614 26.39 -14.55 16.34
C LEU A 614 27.84 -15.02 16.31
#